data_AF-A0A9P5HHF1-F1
#
_entry.id   AF-A0A9P5HHF1-F1
#
_cell.length_a   1.000
_cell.length_b   1.000
_cell.length_c   1.000
_cell.angle_alpha   90.00
_cell.angle_beta   90.00
_cell.angle_gamma   90.00
#
_symmetry.space_group_name_H-M   'P 1'
#
loop_
_entity.id
_entity.type
_entity.pdbx_description
1 polymer ?
#
loop_
_entity_poly.entity_id
_entity_poly.type
_entity_poly.pdbx_seq_one_letter_code
_entity_poly.pdbx_strand_id
1 'polypeptide(L)'
;MIELGHRASIDQLSSLIGSGQALVLNMKLSHAKNWRKKVQFQRNMIVQHYRDLILASESSHEANAEETILILHDYTFMVYLLAGDPGKYKPEEPTDKPWEPPSSDRPEHLAARLREQTKAKCKEFMGTNSGISTRGLILSTDILSLIYEQSNFKLSCDILDDAVEILRYGDPVCQTWAATFSKRLKVWFNTRKYSERSKKESNRMVAIRKSMPKLLPRIEKCEKGGTKRVDLLRKRRLDAKKAFSDTLNSTLTGNIEAKTAADIFNLEQE
;
A
#
# COMPACT_ATOMS: atom_id res chain seq x y z
N MET A 1 -8.23 -9.38 18.31
CA MET A 1 -7.69 -10.64 17.72
C MET A 1 -8.28 -10.98 16.37
N ILE A 2 -9.62 -11.01 16.19
CA ILE A 2 -10.30 -11.38 14.92
C ILE A 2 -9.78 -10.59 13.70
N GLU A 3 -9.47 -9.32 13.88
CA GLU A 3 -9.16 -8.42 12.78
C GLU A 3 -7.70 -8.51 12.29
N LEU A 4 -6.74 -8.82 13.19
CA LEU A 4 -5.39 -9.23 12.78
C LEU A 4 -5.44 -10.54 11.99
N GLY A 5 -6.32 -11.46 12.40
CA GLY A 5 -6.62 -12.68 11.65
C GLY A 5 -7.18 -12.39 10.25
N HIS A 6 -8.06 -11.39 10.12
CA HIS A 6 -8.63 -11.02 8.83
C HIS A 6 -7.58 -10.38 7.90
N ARG A 7 -6.71 -9.50 8.41
CA ARG A 7 -5.56 -8.98 7.65
C ARG A 7 -4.58 -10.09 7.26
N ALA A 8 -4.21 -10.96 8.19
CA ALA A 8 -3.32 -12.09 7.92
C ALA A 8 -3.91 -13.02 6.85
N SER A 9 -5.23 -13.26 6.89
CA SER A 9 -5.94 -14.04 5.86
C SER A 9 -5.88 -13.37 4.49
N ILE A 10 -6.04 -12.05 4.43
CA ILE A 10 -5.91 -11.27 3.19
C ILE A 10 -4.48 -11.33 2.64
N ASP A 11 -3.47 -11.22 3.51
CA ASP A 11 -2.06 -11.26 3.11
C ASP A 11 -1.64 -12.68 2.67
N GLN A 12 -2.12 -13.72 3.35
CA GLN A 12 -1.93 -15.11 2.95
C GLN A 12 -2.61 -15.39 1.60
N LEU A 13 -3.86 -14.95 1.40
CA LEU A 13 -4.52 -15.06 0.09
C LEU A 13 -3.75 -14.28 -0.98
N SER A 14 -3.28 -13.07 -0.67
CA SER A 14 -2.46 -12.25 -1.56
C SER A 14 -1.16 -12.94 -1.97
N SER A 15 -0.58 -13.77 -1.10
CA SER A 15 0.62 -14.56 -1.40
C SER A 15 0.32 -15.72 -2.36
N LEU A 16 -0.87 -16.33 -2.25
CA LEU A 16 -1.27 -17.48 -3.05
C LEU A 16 -1.70 -17.11 -4.47
N ILE A 17 -2.61 -16.13 -4.62
CA ILE A 17 -3.22 -15.79 -5.91
C ILE A 17 -2.65 -14.53 -6.57
N GLY A 18 -1.73 -13.86 -5.87
CA GLY A 18 -1.12 -12.61 -6.30
C GLY A 18 -1.87 -11.37 -5.82
N SER A 19 -1.13 -10.34 -5.41
CA SER A 19 -1.65 -9.12 -4.80
C SER A 19 -2.48 -8.23 -5.74
N GLY A 20 -2.39 -8.44 -7.05
CA GLY A 20 -3.10 -7.67 -8.07
C GLY A 20 -4.48 -8.20 -8.45
N GLN A 21 -4.92 -9.32 -7.89
CA GLN A 21 -6.23 -9.90 -8.21
C GLN A 21 -7.36 -9.03 -7.66
N ALA A 22 -8.42 -8.86 -8.45
CA ALA A 22 -9.57 -8.01 -8.09
C ALA A 22 -10.20 -8.41 -6.74
N LEU A 23 -10.23 -9.71 -6.44
CA LEU A 23 -10.70 -10.24 -5.16
C LEU A 23 -9.86 -9.73 -3.98
N VAL A 24 -8.53 -9.86 -4.04
CA VAL A 24 -7.61 -9.41 -2.99
C VAL A 24 -7.74 -7.90 -2.79
N LEU A 25 -7.84 -7.14 -3.88
CA LEU A 25 -8.03 -5.69 -3.82
C LEU A 25 -9.36 -5.30 -3.16
N ASN A 26 -10.45 -6.00 -3.49
CA ASN A 26 -11.77 -5.77 -2.88
C ASN A 26 -11.79 -6.14 -1.39
N MET A 27 -11.14 -7.24 -1.01
CA MET A 27 -11.02 -7.62 0.41
C MET A 27 -10.20 -6.58 1.18
N LYS A 28 -9.06 -6.15 0.64
CA LYS A 28 -8.24 -5.06 1.23
C LYS A 28 -9.05 -3.77 1.39
N LEU A 29 -9.83 -3.40 0.37
CA LEU A 29 -10.66 -2.19 0.40
C LEU A 29 -11.80 -2.28 1.41
N SER A 30 -12.51 -3.41 1.45
CA SER A 30 -13.60 -3.66 2.39
C SER A 30 -13.09 -3.65 3.84
N HIS A 31 -11.97 -4.36 4.08
CA HIS A 31 -11.28 -4.36 5.36
C HIS A 31 -10.91 -2.95 5.79
N ALA A 32 -10.24 -2.17 4.93
CA ALA A 32 -9.85 -0.79 5.24
C ALA A 32 -11.05 0.12 5.61
N LYS A 33 -12.18 0.00 4.91
CA LYS A 33 -13.40 0.78 5.18
C LYS A 33 -14.03 0.45 6.53
N ASN A 34 -14.20 -0.84 6.83
CA ASN A 34 -14.81 -1.29 8.08
C ASN A 34 -13.90 -1.05 9.28
N TRP A 35 -12.59 -1.22 9.07
CA TRP A 35 -11.56 -0.96 10.05
C TRP A 35 -11.55 0.50 10.50
N ARG A 36 -11.59 1.46 9.56
CA ARG A 36 -11.57 2.89 9.88
C ARG A 36 -12.69 3.30 10.85
N LYS A 37 -13.90 2.74 10.70
CA LYS A 37 -15.05 3.04 11.56
C LYS A 37 -14.90 2.47 12.98
N LYS A 38 -14.43 1.22 13.12
CA LYS A 38 -14.28 0.56 14.42
C LYS A 38 -13.06 1.08 15.20
N VAL A 39 -11.95 1.34 14.52
CA VAL A 39 -10.70 1.74 15.18
C VAL A 39 -10.76 3.15 15.74
N GLN A 40 -11.59 4.04 15.16
CA GLN A 40 -11.77 5.36 15.75
C GLN A 40 -12.29 5.29 17.20
N PHE A 41 -13.06 4.25 17.54
CA PHE A 41 -13.54 3.98 18.90
C PHE A 41 -12.49 3.33 19.81
N GLN A 42 -11.52 2.58 19.26
CA GLN A 42 -10.51 1.82 20.02
C GLN A 42 -9.07 2.33 19.82
N ARG A 43 -8.90 3.55 19.29
CA ARG A 43 -7.59 4.10 18.91
C ARG A 43 -6.58 4.02 20.05
N ASN A 44 -6.98 4.48 21.24
CA ASN A 44 -6.08 4.54 22.40
C ASN A 44 -5.64 3.14 22.85
N MET A 45 -6.54 2.15 22.83
CA MET A 45 -6.21 0.77 23.18
C MET A 45 -5.21 0.14 22.19
N ILE A 46 -5.42 0.37 20.88
CA ILE A 46 -4.53 -0.16 19.85
C ILE A 46 -3.16 0.50 19.92
N VAL A 47 -3.12 1.81 20.08
CA VAL A 47 -1.88 2.57 20.29
C VAL A 47 -1.12 2.04 21.51
N GLN A 48 -1.81 1.89 22.64
CA GLN A 48 -1.18 1.37 23.85
C GLN A 48 -0.65 -0.05 23.66
N HIS A 49 -1.43 -0.92 23.00
CA HIS A 49 -1.00 -2.29 22.71
C HIS A 49 0.30 -2.35 21.90
N TYR A 50 0.45 -1.54 20.84
CA TYR A 50 1.69 -1.49 20.07
C TYR A 50 2.86 -0.90 20.87
N ARG A 51 2.61 0.09 21.73
CA ARG A 51 3.64 0.62 22.63
C ARG A 51 4.15 -0.46 23.58
N ASP A 52 3.24 -1.22 24.19
CA ASP A 52 3.59 -2.31 25.11
C ASP A 52 4.41 -3.40 24.38
N LEU A 53 4.03 -3.75 23.14
CA LEU A 53 4.78 -4.69 22.32
C LEU A 53 6.19 -4.19 21.95
N ILE A 54 6.31 -2.90 21.59
CA ILE A 54 7.63 -2.31 21.30
C ILE A 54 8.51 -2.35 22.55
N LEU A 55 7.98 -1.88 23.69
CA LEU A 55 8.72 -1.88 24.97
C LEU A 55 9.14 -3.31 25.38
N ALA A 56 8.25 -4.29 25.23
CA ALA A 56 8.56 -5.68 25.52
C ALA A 56 9.67 -6.21 24.58
N SER A 57 9.59 -5.90 23.28
CA SER A 57 10.61 -6.33 22.30
C SER A 57 11.97 -5.71 22.57
N GLU A 58 12.02 -4.45 23.02
CA GLU A 58 13.26 -3.70 23.29
C GLU A 58 13.87 -4.07 24.65
N SER A 59 13.06 -4.53 25.61
CA SER A 59 13.51 -4.94 26.94
C SER A 59 13.98 -6.40 27.00
N SER A 60 13.72 -7.19 25.97
CA SER A 60 14.17 -8.58 25.89
C SER A 60 15.69 -8.67 25.74
N HIS A 61 16.35 -9.51 26.54
CA HIS A 61 17.79 -9.76 26.44
C HIS A 61 18.19 -10.41 25.10
N GLU A 62 17.23 -11.01 24.39
CA GLU A 62 17.34 -11.56 23.03
C GLU A 62 16.54 -10.71 22.03
N ALA A 63 16.59 -9.38 22.16
CA ALA A 63 15.84 -8.47 21.28
C ALA A 63 16.12 -8.78 19.79
N ASN A 64 15.16 -9.44 19.14
CA ASN A 64 15.24 -9.71 17.72
C ASN A 64 14.92 -8.42 16.98
N ALA A 65 15.96 -7.77 16.48
CA ALA A 65 15.83 -6.52 15.75
C ALA A 65 14.94 -6.64 14.48
N GLU A 66 14.62 -7.84 13.98
CA GLU A 66 13.61 -8.00 12.92
C GLU A 66 12.18 -7.96 13.46
N GLU A 67 11.96 -8.50 14.67
CA GLU A 67 10.66 -8.47 15.33
C GLU A 67 10.28 -7.04 15.72
N THR A 68 11.20 -6.27 16.30
CA THR A 68 10.96 -4.86 16.60
C THR A 68 10.63 -4.07 15.34
N ILE A 69 11.30 -4.35 14.21
CA ILE A 69 11.00 -3.70 12.92
C ILE A 69 9.61 -4.12 12.41
N LEU A 70 9.22 -5.38 12.58
CA LEU A 70 7.89 -5.85 12.19
C LEU A 70 6.79 -5.13 12.98
N ILE A 71 6.94 -5.07 14.31
CA ILE A 71 6.00 -4.39 15.20
C ILE A 71 5.94 -2.90 14.85
N LEU A 72 7.09 -2.25 14.68
CA LEU A 72 7.15 -0.83 14.33
C LEU A 72 6.59 -0.55 12.93
N HIS A 73 6.81 -1.44 11.96
CA HIS A 73 6.19 -1.37 10.63
C HIS A 73 4.67 -1.37 10.72
N ASP A 74 4.10 -2.36 11.42
CA ASP A 74 2.66 -2.47 11.55
C ASP A 74 2.06 -1.31 12.34
N TYR A 75 2.75 -0.88 13.39
CA TYR A 75 2.33 0.27 14.17
C TYR A 75 2.34 1.57 13.36
N THR A 76 3.41 1.82 12.60
CA THR A 76 3.54 3.00 11.73
C THR A 76 2.43 3.03 10.69
N PHE A 77 2.19 1.89 10.01
CA PHE A 77 1.12 1.79 9.02
C PHE A 77 -0.25 2.05 9.64
N MET A 78 -0.51 1.47 10.81
CA MET A 78 -1.75 1.65 11.55
C MET A 78 -2.00 3.11 11.93
N VAL A 79 -1.03 3.76 12.56
CA VAL A 79 -1.14 5.18 12.95
C VAL A 79 -1.36 6.06 11.72
N TYR A 80 -0.62 5.81 10.64
CA TYR A 80 -0.78 6.55 9.39
C TYR A 80 -2.19 6.41 8.80
N LEU A 81 -2.77 5.21 8.79
CA LEU A 81 -4.15 5.01 8.34
C LEU A 81 -5.18 5.73 9.21
N LEU A 82 -4.91 5.86 10.51
CA LEU A 82 -5.77 6.55 11.47
C LEU A 82 -5.63 8.07 11.42
N ALA A 83 -4.48 8.58 10.98
CA ALA A 83 -4.25 10.01 10.79
C ALA A 83 -5.13 10.62 9.67
N GLY A 84 -5.76 9.79 8.83
CA GLY A 84 -6.80 10.22 7.89
C GLY A 84 -6.35 10.23 6.44
N ASP A 85 -6.67 11.30 5.71
CA ASP A 85 -6.27 11.47 4.31
C ASP A 85 -4.81 11.92 4.23
N PRO A 86 -3.89 11.11 3.68
CA PRO A 86 -2.46 11.44 3.63
C PRO A 86 -2.13 12.80 3.02
N GLY A 87 -2.91 13.21 2.01
CA GLY A 87 -2.68 14.48 1.32
C GLY A 87 -3.15 15.70 2.10
N LYS A 88 -3.83 15.49 3.23
CA LYS A 88 -4.36 16.53 4.12
C LYS A 88 -3.71 16.52 5.50
N TYR A 89 -2.87 15.53 5.80
CA TYR A 89 -2.09 15.52 7.02
C TYR A 89 -1.08 16.67 6.96
N LYS A 90 -1.30 17.68 7.81
CA LYS A 90 -0.34 18.74 8.02
C LYS A 90 0.46 18.39 9.27
N PRO A 91 1.79 18.19 9.18
CA PRO A 91 2.58 18.14 10.39
C PRO A 91 2.35 19.45 11.15
N GLU A 92 2.08 19.37 12.45
CA GLU A 92 2.00 20.56 13.31
C GLU A 92 3.27 21.37 13.12
N GLU A 93 3.10 22.64 12.79
CA GLU A 93 4.19 23.62 12.80
C GLU A 93 4.73 23.74 14.22
N PRO A 94 6.01 24.11 14.39
CA PRO A 94 6.56 24.40 15.71
C PRO A 94 5.69 25.51 16.33
N THR A 95 4.89 25.17 17.33
CA THR A 95 4.09 26.17 18.06
C THR A 95 4.96 26.77 19.15
N ASP A 96 4.81 28.07 19.42
CA ASP A 96 5.43 28.78 20.56
C ASP A 96 4.91 28.29 21.93
N LYS A 97 4.14 27.19 21.96
CA LYS A 97 3.68 26.57 23.19
C LYS A 97 4.87 25.96 23.94
N PRO A 98 4.81 25.88 25.29
CA PRO A 98 5.78 25.13 26.07
C PRO A 98 5.99 23.76 25.43
N TRP A 99 7.25 23.39 25.20
CA TRP A 99 7.62 22.14 24.54
C TRP A 99 6.97 20.97 25.29
N GLU A 100 5.86 20.48 24.76
CA GLU A 100 5.39 19.14 25.07
C GLU A 100 6.19 18.21 24.16
N PRO A 101 6.83 17.15 24.69
CA PRO A 101 7.49 16.17 23.85
C PRO A 101 6.46 15.70 22.82
N PRO A 102 6.76 15.81 21.52
CA PRO A 102 5.79 15.47 20.50
C PRO A 102 5.28 14.07 20.78
N SER A 103 3.96 13.88 20.77
CA SER A 103 3.40 12.55 20.99
C SER A 103 4.15 11.56 20.09
N SER A 104 4.79 10.56 20.70
CA SER A 104 5.66 9.59 20.01
C SER A 104 4.90 8.77 18.97
N ASP A 105 3.57 8.92 18.93
CA ASP A 105 2.64 8.22 18.06
C ASP A 105 2.26 9.05 16.83
N ARG A 106 3.00 10.11 16.51
CA ARG A 106 2.80 10.83 15.24
C ARG A 106 3.36 9.98 14.09
N PRO A 107 2.62 9.86 12.96
CA PRO A 107 3.02 9.00 11.84
C PRO A 107 4.41 9.35 11.29
N GLU A 108 4.80 10.63 11.28
CA GLU A 108 6.13 11.09 10.87
C GLU A 108 7.23 10.63 11.82
N HIS A 109 7.00 10.63 13.14
CA HIS A 109 8.01 10.20 14.11
C HIS A 109 8.19 8.69 14.06
N LEU A 110 7.09 7.94 13.97
CA LEU A 110 7.14 6.49 13.81
C LEU A 110 7.78 6.09 12.48
N ALA A 111 7.42 6.75 11.38
CA ALA A 111 8.02 6.50 10.08
C ALA A 111 9.51 6.88 10.06
N ALA A 112 9.91 7.98 10.68
CA ALA A 112 11.32 8.36 10.80
C ALA A 112 12.12 7.32 11.57
N ARG A 113 11.64 6.89 12.75
CA ARG A 113 12.26 5.83 13.55
C ARG A 113 12.37 4.52 12.76
N LEU A 114 11.29 4.11 12.10
CA LEU A 114 11.29 2.91 11.26
C LEU A 114 12.30 3.03 10.13
N ARG A 115 12.39 4.19 9.49
CA ARG A 115 13.32 4.46 8.40
C ARG A 115 14.76 4.36 8.85
N GLU A 116 15.10 4.94 10.00
CA GLU A 116 16.48 4.88 10.53
C GLU A 116 16.91 3.44 10.81
N GLN A 117 16.07 2.66 11.51
CA GLN A 117 16.37 1.26 11.82
C GLN A 117 16.50 0.40 10.55
N THR A 118 15.63 0.61 9.57
CA THR A 118 15.63 -0.20 8.34
C THR A 118 16.69 0.24 7.33
N LYS A 119 17.05 1.53 7.30
CA LYS A 119 18.08 2.06 6.42
C LYS A 119 19.45 1.48 6.73
N ALA A 120 19.83 1.39 8.00
CA ALA A 120 21.11 0.79 8.40
C ALA A 120 21.21 -0.66 7.89
N LYS A 121 20.21 -1.48 8.22
CA LYS A 121 20.13 -2.88 7.78
C LYS A 121 20.13 -3.04 6.26
N CYS A 122 19.36 -2.24 5.53
CA CYS A 122 19.32 -2.34 4.07
C CYS A 122 20.64 -1.95 3.40
N LYS A 123 21.47 -1.10 4.05
CA LYS A 123 22.80 -0.74 3.53
C LYS A 123 23.85 -1.83 3.79
N GLU A 124 23.79 -2.49 4.94
CA GLU A 124 24.71 -3.57 5.30
C GLU A 124 24.57 -4.77 4.36
N PHE A 125 23.34 -5.09 3.96
CA PHE A 125 23.05 -6.18 3.04
C PHE A 125 22.95 -5.68 1.60
N MET A 126 24.09 -5.38 0.96
CA MET A 126 24.17 -5.09 -0.48
C MET A 126 23.84 -6.35 -1.31
N GLY A 127 22.54 -6.63 -1.39
CA GLY A 127 21.95 -7.86 -1.94
C GLY A 127 20.62 -8.22 -1.26
N THR A 128 19.94 -7.25 -0.63
CA THR A 128 18.73 -7.48 0.19
C THR A 128 17.71 -8.34 -0.55
N ASN A 129 17.45 -9.52 0.00
CA ASN A 129 16.18 -10.20 -0.17
C ASN A 129 15.07 -9.29 0.39
N SER A 130 13.90 -9.28 -0.26
CA SER A 130 12.68 -8.54 0.12
C SER A 130 12.06 -8.90 1.49
N GLY A 131 12.87 -8.82 2.55
CA GLY A 131 12.52 -9.06 3.94
C GLY A 131 11.83 -7.87 4.61
N ILE A 132 11.63 -7.99 5.93
CA ILE A 132 10.87 -7.00 6.70
C ILE A 132 11.55 -5.62 6.73
N SER A 133 12.88 -5.56 6.79
CA SER A 133 13.62 -4.29 6.75
C SER A 133 13.39 -3.52 5.46
N THR A 134 13.42 -4.20 4.31
CA THR A 134 13.11 -3.58 3.01
C THR A 134 11.69 -3.03 2.98
N ARG A 135 10.71 -3.80 3.48
CA ARG A 135 9.31 -3.36 3.56
C ARG A 135 9.14 -2.14 4.46
N GLY A 136 9.80 -2.13 5.62
CA GLY A 136 9.83 -0.97 6.52
C GLY A 136 10.49 0.26 5.91
N LEU A 137 11.58 0.09 5.15
CA LEU A 137 12.21 1.19 4.42
C LEU A 137 11.27 1.76 3.35
N ILE A 138 10.61 0.90 2.58
CA ILE A 138 9.65 1.31 1.53
C ILE A 138 8.48 2.06 2.17
N LEU A 139 7.85 1.47 3.19
CA LEU A 139 6.69 2.05 3.87
C LEU A 139 7.02 3.42 4.47
N SER A 140 8.09 3.50 5.25
CA SER A 140 8.49 4.74 5.91
C SER A 140 8.86 5.84 4.92
N THR A 141 9.56 5.49 3.83
CA THR A 141 9.88 6.42 2.74
C THR A 141 8.62 6.93 2.06
N ASP A 142 7.66 6.04 1.78
CA ASP A 142 6.39 6.41 1.15
C ASP A 142 5.64 7.43 2.02
N ILE A 143 5.47 7.12 3.30
CA ILE A 143 4.80 7.98 4.29
C ILE A 143 5.50 9.33 4.41
N LEU A 144 6.80 9.36 4.71
CA LEU A 144 7.52 10.60 4.96
C LEU A 144 7.57 11.48 3.70
N SER A 145 7.75 10.89 2.52
CA SER A 145 7.77 11.65 1.27
C SER A 145 6.43 12.37 1.04
N LEU A 146 5.31 11.72 1.35
CA LEU A 146 3.98 12.31 1.20
C LEU A 146 3.71 13.38 2.27
N ILE A 147 4.07 13.12 3.53
CA ILE A 147 3.89 14.09 4.63
C ILE A 147 4.67 15.38 4.35
N TYR A 148 5.91 15.27 3.86
CA TYR A 148 6.77 16.43 3.61
C TYR A 148 6.61 17.04 2.20
N GLU A 149 5.80 16.46 1.31
CA GLU A 149 5.67 16.95 -0.08
C GLU A 149 5.30 18.45 -0.15
N GLN A 150 4.38 18.86 0.73
CA GLN A 150 3.87 20.24 0.77
C GLN A 150 4.69 21.14 1.69
N SER A 151 5.09 20.65 2.88
CA SER A 151 5.77 21.45 3.90
C SER A 151 7.28 21.60 3.65
N ASN A 152 7.94 20.56 3.16
CA ASN A 152 9.38 20.57 2.87
C ASN A 152 9.71 19.69 1.66
N PHE A 153 9.43 20.22 0.47
CA PHE A 153 9.62 19.51 -0.79
C PHE A 153 11.06 19.00 -1.01
N LYS A 154 12.06 19.77 -0.55
CA LYS A 154 13.47 19.36 -0.66
C LYS A 154 13.72 18.10 0.16
N LEU A 155 13.32 18.09 1.43
CA LEU A 155 13.44 16.92 2.30
C LEU A 155 12.70 15.71 1.72
N SER A 156 11.49 15.91 1.19
CA SER A 156 10.73 14.83 0.54
C SER A 156 11.47 14.23 -0.66
N CYS A 157 12.12 15.09 -1.48
CA CYS A 157 12.97 14.63 -2.58
C CYS A 157 14.20 13.86 -2.07
N ASP A 158 14.88 14.37 -1.04
CA ASP A 158 16.08 13.76 -0.48
C ASP A 158 15.76 12.38 0.13
N ILE A 159 14.60 12.23 0.77
CA ILE A 159 14.10 10.94 1.32
C ILE A 159 13.87 9.92 0.21
N LEU A 160 13.24 10.32 -0.90
CA LEU A 160 13.01 9.43 -2.04
C LEU A 160 14.32 9.08 -2.74
N ASP A 161 15.22 10.05 -2.91
CA ASP A 161 16.51 9.85 -3.58
C ASP A 161 17.36 8.82 -2.82
N ASP A 162 17.52 9.01 -1.51
CA ASP A 162 18.24 8.09 -0.62
C ASP A 162 17.64 6.67 -0.65
N ALA A 163 16.31 6.55 -0.70
CA ALA A 163 15.66 5.25 -0.83
C ALA A 163 15.91 4.59 -2.21
N VAL A 164 15.91 5.36 -3.30
CA VAL A 164 16.25 4.83 -4.64
C VAL A 164 17.67 4.31 -4.67
N GLU A 165 18.63 5.04 -4.08
CA GLU A 165 20.04 4.64 -4.06
C GLU A 165 20.26 3.34 -3.29
N ILE A 166 19.50 3.10 -2.22
CA ILE A 166 19.54 1.84 -1.45
C ILE A 166 18.88 0.70 -2.25
N LEU A 167 17.67 0.93 -2.76
CA LEU A 167 16.83 -0.14 -3.33
C LEU A 167 17.25 -0.56 -4.74
N ARG A 168 17.96 0.28 -5.51
CA ARG A 168 18.31 -0.02 -6.92
C ARG A 168 19.26 -1.20 -7.09
N TYR A 169 19.96 -1.61 -6.03
CA TYR A 169 20.89 -2.73 -6.05
C TYR A 169 20.32 -4.01 -5.41
N GLY A 170 19.10 -3.96 -4.88
CA GLY A 170 18.44 -5.12 -4.27
C GLY A 170 17.83 -6.07 -5.30
N ASP A 171 17.01 -6.98 -4.79
CA ASP A 171 16.23 -7.94 -5.59
C ASP A 171 15.21 -7.25 -6.55
N PRO A 172 14.52 -7.99 -7.43
CA PRO A 172 13.57 -7.40 -8.38
C PRO A 172 12.44 -6.59 -7.73
N VAL A 173 12.05 -6.94 -6.49
CA VAL A 173 11.03 -6.19 -5.74
C VAL A 173 11.59 -4.83 -5.31
N CYS A 174 12.82 -4.79 -4.79
CA CYS A 174 13.52 -3.55 -4.45
C CYS A 174 13.67 -2.66 -5.68
N GLN A 175 14.11 -3.21 -6.81
CA GLN A 175 14.29 -2.46 -8.05
C GLN A 175 12.97 -1.91 -8.61
N THR A 176 11.86 -2.64 -8.44
CA THR A 176 10.51 -2.17 -8.79
C THR A 176 10.12 -0.94 -7.96
N TRP A 177 10.39 -0.95 -6.66
CA TRP A 177 10.14 0.19 -5.78
C TRP A 177 11.07 1.36 -6.06
N ALA A 178 12.36 1.12 -6.33
CA ALA A 178 13.31 2.14 -6.76
C ALA A 178 12.85 2.86 -8.04
N ALA A 179 12.35 2.09 -9.03
CA ALA A 179 11.78 2.66 -10.25
C ALA A 179 10.48 3.44 -9.98
N THR A 180 9.68 3.00 -9.00
CA THR A 180 8.44 3.69 -8.59
C THR A 180 8.73 5.03 -7.94
N PHE A 181 9.68 5.09 -7.00
CA PHE A 181 10.12 6.34 -6.36
C PHE A 181 10.79 7.29 -7.36
N SER A 182 11.64 6.79 -8.26
CA SER A 182 12.22 7.61 -9.35
C SER A 182 11.13 8.20 -10.27
N LYS A 183 10.09 7.42 -10.57
CA LYS A 183 8.94 7.91 -11.35
C LYS A 183 8.18 9.02 -10.61
N ARG A 184 7.99 8.89 -9.30
CA ARG A 184 7.36 9.93 -8.47
C ARG A 184 8.17 11.22 -8.49
N LEU A 185 9.48 11.15 -8.27
CA LEU A 185 10.40 12.29 -8.38
C LEU A 185 10.30 12.96 -9.75
N LYS A 186 10.30 12.18 -10.84
CA LYS A 186 10.14 12.70 -12.20
C LYS A 186 8.83 13.49 -12.36
N VAL A 187 7.71 12.95 -11.87
CA VAL A 187 6.39 13.62 -11.94
C VAL A 187 6.43 14.93 -11.15
N TRP A 188 6.95 14.91 -9.93
CA TRP A 188 7.07 16.11 -9.10
C TRP A 188 7.96 17.19 -9.73
N PHE A 189 9.11 16.82 -10.28
CA PHE A 189 9.99 17.74 -10.99
C PHE A 189 9.34 18.32 -12.25
N ASN A 190 8.58 17.52 -13.00
CA ASN A 190 7.81 18.02 -14.13
C ASN A 190 6.76 19.05 -13.70
N THR A 191 5.96 18.73 -12.67
CA THR A 191 4.91 19.62 -12.17
C THR A 191 5.47 20.97 -11.71
N ARG A 192 6.67 20.98 -11.11
CA ARG A 192 7.36 22.19 -10.65
C ARG A 192 8.33 22.80 -11.68
N LYS A 193 8.29 22.35 -12.94
CA LYS A 193 9.11 22.86 -14.07
C LYS A 193 10.63 22.70 -13.90
N TYR A 194 11.10 21.70 -13.15
CA TYR A 194 12.51 21.31 -13.05
C TYR A 194 12.90 20.29 -14.14
N SER A 195 13.02 20.77 -15.39
CA SER A 195 13.23 19.92 -16.58
C SER A 195 14.49 19.04 -16.51
N GLU A 196 15.63 19.59 -16.08
CA GLU A 196 16.90 18.85 -16.01
C GLU A 196 16.86 17.72 -14.98
N ARG A 197 16.27 17.97 -13.80
CA ARG A 197 16.08 16.93 -12.78
C ARG A 197 15.14 15.83 -13.28
N SER A 198 14.06 16.20 -13.98
CA SER A 198 13.15 15.23 -14.59
C SER A 198 13.84 14.34 -15.65
N LYS A 199 14.72 14.90 -16.47
CA LYS A 199 15.55 14.12 -17.43
C LYS A 199 16.46 13.16 -16.69
N LYS A 200 17.14 13.60 -15.63
CA LYS A 200 18.00 12.75 -14.77
C LYS A 200 17.22 11.55 -14.23
N GLU A 201 16.02 11.78 -13.69
CA GLU A 201 15.14 10.69 -13.20
C GLU A 201 14.71 9.74 -14.32
N SER A 202 14.44 10.26 -15.52
CA SER A 202 14.12 9.43 -16.68
C SER A 202 15.27 8.48 -17.05
N ASN A 203 16.50 8.99 -17.03
CA ASN A 203 17.70 8.18 -17.30
C ASN A 203 17.93 7.14 -16.20
N ARG A 204 17.74 7.53 -14.92
CA ARG A 204 17.83 6.63 -13.77
C ARG A 204 16.84 5.48 -13.86
N MET A 205 15.57 5.76 -14.21
CA MET A 205 14.57 4.72 -14.43
C MET A 205 14.96 3.74 -15.53
N VAL A 206 15.57 4.21 -16.62
CA VAL A 206 16.07 3.34 -17.70
C VAL A 206 17.20 2.45 -17.18
N ALA A 207 18.12 2.98 -16.39
CA ALA A 207 19.21 2.20 -15.78
C ALA A 207 18.67 1.09 -14.85
N ILE A 208 17.75 1.43 -13.94
CA ILE A 208 17.13 0.44 -13.04
C ILE A 208 16.37 -0.64 -13.82
N ARG A 209 15.70 -0.28 -14.92
CA ARG A 209 15.00 -1.28 -15.76
C ARG A 209 15.93 -2.20 -16.54
N LYS A 210 17.13 -1.73 -16.87
CA LYS A 210 18.13 -2.57 -17.54
C LYS A 210 18.74 -3.60 -16.59
N SER A 211 18.80 -3.30 -15.29
CA SER A 211 19.30 -4.25 -14.27
C SER A 211 18.25 -5.27 -13.82
N MET A 212 16.96 -4.98 -14.02
CA MET A 212 15.90 -5.93 -13.70
C MET A 212 16.00 -7.18 -14.59
N PRO A 213 15.84 -8.40 -14.03
CA PRO A 213 15.73 -9.61 -14.82
C PRO A 213 14.63 -9.39 -15.86
N LYS A 214 14.95 -9.67 -17.13
CA LYS A 214 13.94 -9.71 -18.17
C LYS A 214 12.99 -10.84 -17.78
N LEU A 215 11.86 -10.50 -17.18
CA LEU A 215 10.74 -11.43 -17.10
C LEU A 215 10.54 -11.93 -18.53
N LEU A 216 10.69 -13.24 -18.73
CA LEU A 216 10.48 -13.88 -20.02
C LEU A 216 9.21 -13.29 -20.64
N PRO A 217 9.17 -13.06 -21.96
CA PRO A 217 8.01 -12.47 -22.63
C PRO A 217 6.84 -13.45 -22.55
N ARG A 218 6.15 -13.49 -21.41
CA ARG A 218 4.92 -14.21 -21.22
C ARG A 218 3.80 -13.18 -21.20
N ILE A 219 3.46 -12.78 -22.41
CA ILE A 219 2.14 -12.40 -22.93
C ILE A 219 2.42 -12.00 -24.37
N GLU A 220 1.86 -12.76 -25.29
CA GLU A 220 1.72 -12.45 -26.72
C GLU A 220 1.58 -10.94 -26.90
N LYS A 221 2.40 -10.35 -27.78
CA LYS A 221 2.43 -8.93 -28.17
C LYS A 221 1.11 -8.23 -27.81
N CYS A 222 1.03 -7.67 -26.61
CA CYS A 222 -0.12 -6.87 -26.23
C CYS A 222 0.01 -5.61 -27.07
N GLU A 223 -0.81 -5.49 -28.11
CA GLU A 223 -0.76 -4.41 -29.10
C GLU A 223 -0.53 -3.07 -28.39
N LYS A 224 0.55 -2.40 -28.78
CA LYS A 224 0.98 -1.14 -28.20
C LYS A 224 -0.19 -0.17 -28.21
N GLY A 225 -0.46 0.46 -27.06
CA GLY A 225 -1.65 1.24 -26.79
C GLY A 225 -1.94 2.31 -27.84
N GLY A 226 -2.94 2.04 -28.68
CA GLY A 226 -3.74 3.06 -29.36
C GLY A 226 -5.13 3.15 -28.72
N THR A 227 -5.87 4.21 -29.06
CA THR A 227 -7.31 4.41 -28.76
C THR A 227 -8.12 3.13 -28.86
N LYS A 228 -7.83 2.29 -29.87
CA LYS A 228 -8.43 0.96 -30.08
C LYS A 228 -8.39 0.04 -28.86
N ARG A 229 -7.34 0.06 -28.03
CA ARG A 229 -7.25 -0.77 -26.81
C ARG A 229 -8.16 -0.25 -25.70
N VAL A 230 -8.23 1.07 -25.54
CA VAL A 230 -9.14 1.71 -24.59
C VAL A 230 -10.59 1.42 -25.00
N ASP A 231 -10.87 1.49 -26.30
CA ASP A 231 -12.19 1.17 -26.86
C ASP A 231 -12.54 -0.32 -26.71
N LEU A 232 -11.58 -1.22 -26.94
CA LEU A 232 -11.76 -2.66 -26.72
C LEU A 232 -12.02 -2.98 -25.25
N LEU A 233 -11.29 -2.35 -24.32
CA LEU A 233 -11.51 -2.51 -22.88
C LEU A 233 -12.86 -1.92 -22.44
N ARG A 234 -13.27 -0.78 -23.03
CA ARG A 234 -14.58 -0.16 -22.79
C ARG A 234 -15.71 -1.06 -23.30
N LYS A 235 -15.57 -1.64 -24.49
CA LYS A 235 -16.50 -2.61 -25.07
C LYS A 235 -16.61 -3.86 -24.20
N ARG A 236 -15.49 -4.49 -23.81
CA ARG A 236 -15.48 -5.65 -22.91
C ARG A 236 -16.16 -5.38 -21.57
N ARG A 237 -16.00 -4.17 -21.01
CA ARG A 237 -16.70 -3.76 -19.78
C ARG A 237 -18.21 -3.60 -19.98
N LEU A 238 -18.64 -3.09 -21.13
CA LEU A 238 -20.05 -2.99 -21.48
C LEU A 238 -20.67 -4.38 -21.68
N ASP A 239 -19.99 -5.26 -22.42
CA ASP A 239 -20.44 -6.63 -22.66
C ASP A 239 -20.55 -7.42 -21.36
N ALA A 240 -19.55 -7.30 -20.46
CA ALA A 240 -19.58 -7.93 -19.15
C ALA A 240 -20.72 -7.39 -18.25
N LYS A 241 -20.98 -6.08 -18.28
CA LYS A 241 -22.12 -5.48 -17.57
C LYS A 241 -23.46 -6.00 -18.10
N LYS A 242 -23.58 -6.12 -19.42
CA LYS A 242 -24.78 -6.65 -20.06
C LYS A 242 -25.01 -8.12 -19.67
N ALA A 243 -24.00 -8.96 -19.82
CA ALA A 243 -24.07 -10.38 -19.44
C ALA A 243 -24.45 -10.57 -17.95
N PHE A 244 -23.89 -9.73 -17.06
CA PHE A 244 -24.25 -9.75 -15.64
C PHE A 244 -25.71 -9.34 -15.40
N SER A 245 -26.19 -8.29 -16.09
CA SER A 245 -27.58 -7.85 -16.03
C SER A 245 -28.55 -8.93 -16.54
N ASP A 246 -28.20 -9.60 -17.64
CA ASP A 246 -29.02 -10.67 -18.23
C ASP A 246 -29.08 -11.89 -17.29
N THR A 247 -27.96 -12.21 -16.61
CA THR A 247 -27.91 -13.27 -15.59
C THR A 247 -28.78 -12.93 -14.38
N LEU A 248 -28.76 -11.67 -13.91
CA LEU A 248 -29.61 -11.25 -12.80
C LEU A 248 -31.10 -11.30 -13.16
N ASN A 249 -31.46 -10.84 -14.36
CA ASN A 249 -32.84 -10.84 -14.81
C ASN A 249 -33.39 -12.25 -15.03
N SER A 250 -32.59 -13.18 -15.57
CA SER A 250 -32.98 -14.59 -15.69
C SER A 250 -33.12 -15.28 -14.32
N THR A 251 -32.26 -14.95 -13.36
CA THR A 251 -32.36 -15.49 -11.99
C THR A 251 -33.60 -14.95 -11.27
N LEU A 252 -33.92 -13.66 -11.45
CA LEU A 252 -35.10 -13.04 -10.85
C LEU A 252 -36.41 -13.57 -11.45
N THR A 253 -36.47 -13.75 -12.77
CA THR A 253 -37.65 -14.32 -13.45
C THR A 253 -37.85 -15.79 -13.08
N GLY A 254 -36.79 -16.60 -13.05
CA GLY A 254 -36.89 -17.99 -12.61
C GLY A 254 -37.36 -18.15 -11.15
N ASN A 255 -36.95 -17.24 -10.25
CA ASN A 255 -37.40 -17.25 -8.87
C ASN A 255 -38.88 -16.82 -8.71
N ILE A 256 -39.38 -15.94 -9.57
CA ILE A 256 -40.80 -15.54 -9.57
C ILE A 256 -41.67 -16.70 -10.07
N GLU A 257 -41.25 -17.39 -11.14
CA GLU A 257 -41.96 -18.56 -11.68
C GLU A 257 -41.98 -19.73 -10.67
N ALA A 258 -40.85 -20.02 -10.03
CA ALA A 258 -40.77 -21.05 -8.98
C ALA A 258 -41.68 -20.74 -7.78
N LYS A 259 -41.78 -19.46 -7.39
CA LYS A 259 -42.66 -19.04 -6.30
C LYS A 259 -44.14 -19.14 -6.69
N THR A 260 -44.48 -18.76 -7.92
CA THR A 260 -45.86 -18.84 -8.43
C THR A 260 -46.32 -20.30 -8.57
N ALA A 261 -45.44 -21.19 -9.02
CA ALA A 261 -45.72 -22.62 -9.09
C ALA A 261 -45.92 -23.26 -7.70
N ALA A 262 -45.14 -22.85 -6.70
CA ALA A 262 -45.31 -23.29 -5.32
C ALA A 262 -46.62 -22.78 -4.71
N ASP A 263 -47.00 -21.53 -4.98
CA ASP A 263 -48.24 -20.94 -4.49
C ASP A 263 -49.48 -21.59 -5.14
N ILE A 264 -49.41 -21.97 -6.42
CA ILE A 264 -50.48 -22.74 -7.10
C ILE A 264 -50.60 -24.16 -6.54
N PHE A 265 -49.48 -24.85 -6.32
CA PHE A 265 -49.50 -26.21 -5.76
C PHE A 265 -50.11 -26.28 -4.35
N ASN A 266 -49.89 -25.26 -3.53
CA ASN A 266 -50.47 -25.20 -2.19
C ASN A 266 -51.98 -24.92 -2.18
N LEU A 267 -52.51 -24.24 -3.22
CA LEU A 267 -53.95 -23.98 -3.35
C LEU A 267 -54.74 -25.20 -3.84
N GLU A 268 -54.10 -26.20 -4.46
CA GLU A 268 -54.74 -27.45 -4.91
C GLU A 268 -54.81 -28.53 -3.81
N GLN A 269 -54.18 -28.31 -2.64
CA GLN A 269 -54.20 -29.24 -1.51
C GLN A 269 -55.11 -28.82 -0.34
N GLU A 270 -55.82 -27.69 -0.47
CA GLU A 270 -56.92 -27.28 0.42
C GLU A 270 -58.29 -27.58 -0.20
#